data_AF-A0A2I1K1U0-F1
#
_entry.id   AF-A0A2I1K1U0-F1
#
_cell.length_a   1.000
_cell.length_b   1.000
_cell.length_c   1.000
_cell.angle_alpha   90.00
_cell.angle_beta   90.00
_cell.angle_gamma   90.00
#
_symmetry.space_group_name_H-M   'P 1'
#
loop_
_entity.id
_entity.type
_entity.pdbx_description
1 polymer ?
#
loop_
_entity_poly.entity_id
_entity_poly.type
_entity_poly.pdbx_seq_one_letter_code
_entity_poly.pdbx_strand_id
1 'polypeptide(L)'
;MVNLKYDKLHQNGFTIVESIAALLLFSVMLMLYLPAFMTEMHRQQALSHQTANYRIFYELAAMYYAQPISHIETGVEYHNFSMHSRSIATFRASKEGCQIEFMDGEYIDVSQQ
;
A
#
# COMPACT_ATOMS: atom_id res chain seq x y z
N MET A 1 -73.98 1.24 5.42
CA MET A 1 -72.73 2.04 5.37
C MET A 1 -72.02 1.85 6.70
N VAL A 2 -71.08 0.91 6.78
CA VAL A 2 -70.21 0.75 7.95
C VAL A 2 -68.85 1.35 7.58
N ASN A 3 -68.40 2.26 8.44
CA ASN A 3 -67.25 3.12 8.28
C ASN A 3 -65.96 2.29 8.33
N LEU A 4 -65.43 1.89 7.16
CA LEU A 4 -64.04 1.43 7.05
C LEU A 4 -63.14 2.66 7.12
N LYS A 5 -62.60 2.94 8.31
CA LYS A 5 -61.48 3.88 8.45
C LYS A 5 -60.47 3.34 9.47
N TYR A 6 -60.00 2.13 9.20
CA TYR A 6 -58.81 1.54 9.83
C TYR A 6 -57.66 1.35 8.83
N ASP A 7 -57.64 2.14 7.76
CA ASP A 7 -56.55 2.07 6.79
C ASP A 7 -55.91 3.43 6.64
N LYS A 8 -54.58 3.42 6.76
CA LYS A 8 -53.61 4.50 6.47
C LYS A 8 -53.24 5.40 7.65
N LEU A 9 -52.54 4.83 8.64
CA LEU A 9 -51.49 5.58 9.33
C LEU A 9 -50.17 4.80 9.44
N HIS A 10 -49.91 3.89 8.49
CA HIS A 10 -48.55 3.44 8.18
C HIS A 10 -48.13 4.13 6.88
N GLN A 11 -48.02 5.46 6.92
CA GLN A 11 -47.30 6.21 5.89
C GLN A 11 -45.82 6.15 6.23
N ASN A 12 -45.15 5.18 5.59
CA ASN A 12 -43.74 5.08 5.26
C ASN A 12 -42.89 6.34 5.49
N GLY A 13 -42.54 6.60 6.74
CA GLY A 13 -41.47 7.51 7.13
C GLY A 13 -40.56 6.71 8.04
N PHE A 14 -39.31 6.52 7.63
CA PHE A 14 -38.29 5.89 8.46
C PHE A 14 -38.25 6.63 9.79
N THR A 15 -38.68 5.95 10.86
CA THR A 15 -38.86 6.58 12.17
C THR A 15 -37.50 6.81 12.84
N ILE A 16 -37.42 7.81 13.72
CA ILE A 16 -36.18 8.14 14.45
C ILE A 16 -35.59 6.90 15.15
N VAL A 17 -36.45 6.01 15.64
CA VAL A 17 -36.03 4.75 16.28
C VAL A 17 -35.36 3.80 15.29
N GLU A 18 -35.90 3.66 14.08
CA GLU A 18 -35.28 2.85 13.02
C GLU A 18 -33.96 3.46 12.54
N SER A 19 -33.84 4.79 12.52
CA SER A 19 -32.56 5.49 12.26
C SER A 19 -31.50 5.20 13.31
N ILE A 20 -31.87 5.22 14.59
CA ILE A 20 -30.95 4.91 15.69
C ILE A 20 -30.54 3.43 15.60
N ALA A 21 -31.49 2.53 15.35
CA ALA A 21 -31.21 1.12 15.18
C ALA A 21 -30.27 0.86 13.98
N ALA A 22 -30.51 1.49 12.84
CA ALA A 22 -29.65 1.38 11.67
C ALA A 22 -28.26 1.99 11.90
N LEU A 23 -28.16 3.11 12.62
CA LEU A 23 -26.89 3.73 12.98
C LEU A 23 -26.08 2.83 13.92
N LEU A 24 -26.73 2.20 14.90
CA LEU A 24 -26.07 1.24 15.80
C LEU A 24 -25.58 0.01 15.04
N LEU A 25 -26.42 -0.56 14.16
CA LEU A 25 -26.02 -1.69 13.31
C LEU A 25 -24.85 -1.31 12.39
N PHE A 26 -24.91 -0.15 11.75
CA PHE A 26 -23.82 0.35 10.92
C PHE A 26 -22.53 0.55 11.73
N SER A 27 -22.65 1.11 12.93
CA SER A 27 -21.49 1.34 13.83
C SER A 27 -20.84 0.01 14.25
N VAL A 28 -21.64 -1.00 14.56
CA VAL A 28 -21.14 -2.35 14.88
C VAL A 28 -20.45 -2.98 13.66
N MET A 29 -21.07 -2.89 12.48
CA MET A 29 -20.44 -3.38 11.24
C MET A 29 -19.12 -2.67 10.96
N LEU A 30 -19.07 -1.36 11.16
CA LEU A 30 -17.86 -0.56 10.94
C LEU A 30 -16.77 -0.93 11.96
N MET A 31 -17.13 -1.14 13.22
CA MET A 31 -16.20 -1.59 14.27
C MET A 31 -15.54 -2.94 13.93
N LEU A 32 -16.29 -3.85 13.28
CA LEU A 32 -15.76 -5.14 12.84
C LEU A 32 -14.94 -5.05 11.55
N TYR A 33 -15.35 -4.19 10.61
CA TYR A 33 -14.72 -4.08 9.30
C TYR A 33 -13.45 -3.22 9.31
N LEU A 34 -13.43 -2.14 10.10
CA LEU A 34 -12.35 -1.17 10.09
C LEU A 34 -10.97 -1.77 10.46
N PRO A 35 -10.84 -2.68 11.45
CA PRO A 35 -9.56 -3.33 11.75
C PRO A 35 -9.04 -4.18 10.59
N ALA A 36 -9.93 -4.92 9.92
CA ALA A 36 -9.57 -5.72 8.76
C ALA A 36 -9.13 -4.84 7.57
N PHE A 37 -9.83 -3.74 7.35
CA PHE A 37 -9.46 -2.74 6.34
C PHE A 37 -8.10 -2.12 6.63
N MET A 38 -7.82 -1.71 7.87
CA MET A 38 -6.51 -1.16 8.25
C MET A 38 -5.38 -2.17 8.06
N THR A 39 -5.63 -3.43 8.39
CA THR A 39 -4.65 -4.52 8.18
C THR A 39 -4.34 -4.69 6.69
N GLU A 40 -5.37 -4.71 5.84
CA GLU A 40 -5.21 -4.82 4.40
C GLU A 40 -4.48 -3.59 3.80
N MET A 41 -4.81 -2.39 4.29
CA MET A 41 -4.12 -1.17 3.88
C MET A 41 -2.63 -1.21 4.24
N HIS A 42 -2.28 -1.65 5.45
CA HIS A 42 -0.89 -1.83 5.86
C HIS A 42 -0.18 -2.89 5.01
N ARG A 43 -0.86 -4.00 4.70
CA ARG A 43 -0.32 -5.04 3.81
C ARG A 43 -0.02 -4.47 2.42
N GLN A 44 -0.93 -3.66 1.87
CA GLN A 44 -0.72 -3.02 0.56
C GLN A 44 0.42 -1.99 0.60
N GLN A 45 0.55 -1.22 1.67
CA GLN A 45 1.68 -0.31 1.85
C GLN A 45 3.00 -1.09 1.89
N ALA A 46 3.08 -2.17 2.67
CA ALA A 46 4.26 -3.02 2.73
C ALA A 46 4.62 -3.60 1.36
N LEU A 47 3.64 -4.12 0.61
CA LEU A 47 3.83 -4.62 -0.75
C LEU A 47 4.28 -3.53 -1.73
N SER A 48 3.73 -2.32 -1.62
CA SER A 48 4.11 -1.17 -2.43
C SER A 48 5.57 -0.78 -2.19
N HIS A 49 5.98 -0.69 -0.91
CA HIS A 49 7.37 -0.43 -0.54
C HIS A 49 8.32 -1.52 -1.04
N GLN A 50 7.96 -2.79 -0.89
CA GLN A 50 8.74 -3.90 -1.41
C GLN A 50 8.88 -3.81 -2.94
N THR A 51 7.79 -3.51 -3.64
CA THR A 51 7.78 -3.34 -5.10
C THR A 51 8.68 -2.18 -5.53
N ALA A 52 8.64 -1.05 -4.82
CA ALA A 52 9.50 0.09 -5.08
C ALA A 52 10.99 -0.26 -4.91
N ASN A 53 11.34 -1.02 -3.87
CA ASN A 53 12.70 -1.47 -3.61
C ASN A 53 13.22 -2.41 -4.72
N TYR A 54 12.39 -3.36 -5.19
CA TYR A 54 12.76 -4.20 -6.33
C TYR A 54 12.87 -3.40 -7.63
N ARG A 55 11.98 -2.43 -7.84
CA ARG A 55 12.02 -1.58 -9.02
C ARG A 55 13.34 -0.81 -9.11
N ILE A 56 13.77 -0.12 -8.04
CA ILE A 56 15.04 0.61 -8.05
C ILE A 56 16.23 -0.34 -8.25
N PHE A 57 16.20 -1.53 -7.65
CA PHE A 57 17.22 -2.55 -7.87
C PHE A 57 17.35 -2.91 -9.35
N TYR A 58 16.24 -3.21 -10.03
CA TYR A 58 16.26 -3.55 -11.45
C TYR A 58 16.65 -2.36 -12.34
N GLU A 59 16.25 -1.13 -11.99
CA GLU A 59 16.66 0.08 -12.70
C GLU A 59 18.18 0.28 -12.60
N LEU A 60 18.78 0.16 -11.41
CA LEU A 60 20.23 0.27 -11.22
C LEU A 60 20.99 -0.88 -11.88
N ALA A 61 20.47 -2.10 -11.81
CA ALA A 61 21.05 -3.25 -12.53
C ALA A 61 21.01 -3.03 -14.05
N ALA A 62 19.91 -2.53 -14.60
CA ALA A 62 19.82 -2.21 -16.03
C ALA A 62 20.80 -1.09 -16.42
N MET A 63 20.95 -0.05 -15.59
CA MET A 63 21.93 1.00 -15.80
C MET A 63 23.36 0.45 -15.81
N TYR A 64 23.69 -0.50 -14.92
CA TYR A 64 25.02 -1.13 -14.90
C TYR A 64 25.39 -1.81 -16.23
N TYR A 65 24.44 -2.50 -16.87
CA TYR A 65 24.69 -3.16 -18.15
C TYR A 65 24.68 -2.21 -19.35
N ALA A 66 24.07 -1.02 -19.23
CA ALA A 66 23.83 -0.11 -20.35
C ALA A 66 24.66 1.19 -20.31
N GLN A 67 25.17 1.60 -19.14
CA GLN A 67 25.76 2.92 -18.92
C GLN A 67 27.09 2.87 -18.16
N PRO A 68 27.92 3.93 -18.27
CA PRO A 68 29.12 4.07 -17.45
C PRO A 68 28.79 4.14 -15.95
N ILE A 69 29.69 3.59 -15.12
CA ILE A 69 29.54 3.49 -13.65
C ILE A 69 29.18 4.83 -12.99
N SER A 70 29.70 5.95 -13.49
CA SER A 70 29.40 7.30 -12.96
C SER A 70 27.91 7.65 -12.94
N HIS A 71 27.11 7.12 -13.88
CA HIS A 71 25.67 7.37 -13.93
C HIS A 71 24.90 6.56 -12.87
N ILE A 72 25.47 5.44 -12.41
CA ILE A 72 24.89 4.61 -11.36
C ILE A 72 24.96 5.36 -10.03
N GLU A 73 26.10 5.98 -9.73
CA GLU A 73 26.29 6.81 -8.53
C GLU A 73 25.29 7.97 -8.51
N THR A 74 25.15 8.69 -9.64
CA THR A 74 24.13 9.75 -9.77
C THR A 74 22.70 9.21 -9.61
N GLY A 75 22.41 8.00 -10.12
CA GLY A 75 21.10 7.35 -9.95
C GLY A 75 20.79 7.03 -8.48
N VAL A 76 21.78 6.55 -7.74
CA VAL A 76 21.69 6.28 -6.29
C VAL A 76 21.46 7.58 -5.51
N GLU A 77 22.22 8.63 -5.80
CA GLU A 77 22.07 9.94 -5.16
C GLU A 77 20.68 10.55 -5.42
N TYR A 78 20.22 10.51 -6.68
CA TYR A 78 18.90 11.02 -7.05
C TYR A 78 17.78 10.28 -6.33
N HIS A 79 17.85 8.94 -6.27
CA HIS A 79 16.87 8.13 -5.55
C HIS A 79 16.83 8.50 -4.07
N ASN A 80 18.00 8.58 -3.42
CA ASN A 80 18.11 8.94 -2.01
C ASN A 80 17.58 10.35 -1.72
N PHE A 81 17.77 11.29 -2.65
CA PHE A 81 17.21 12.64 -2.54
C PHE A 81 15.68 12.66 -2.70
N SER A 82 15.14 11.85 -3.60
CA SER A 82 13.70 11.81 -3.88
C SER A 82 12.85 11.25 -2.71
N MET A 83 13.44 10.50 -1.78
CA MET A 83 12.77 9.90 -0.60
C MET A 83 11.50 9.07 -0.90
N HIS A 84 11.34 8.53 -2.10
CA HIS A 84 10.14 7.75 -2.46
C HIS A 84 10.13 6.34 -1.82
N SER A 85 11.28 5.86 -1.33
CA SER A 85 11.43 4.54 -0.70
C SER A 85 12.69 4.51 0.18
N ARG A 86 13.16 3.33 0.58
CA ARG A 86 14.34 3.18 1.43
C ARG A 86 15.58 3.78 0.78
N SER A 87 16.38 4.48 1.57
CA SER A 87 17.66 5.00 1.14
C SER A 87 18.65 3.88 0.92
N ILE A 88 19.36 3.94 -0.20
CA ILE A 88 20.37 3.00 -0.64
C ILE A 88 21.69 3.38 0.04
N ALA A 89 22.32 2.44 0.73
CA ALA A 89 23.64 2.58 1.32
C ALA A 89 24.72 2.24 0.30
N THR A 90 24.64 1.07 -0.32
CA THR A 90 25.59 0.64 -1.35
C THR A 90 24.90 -0.12 -2.47
N PHE A 91 25.41 0.02 -3.69
CA PHE A 91 25.03 -0.81 -4.84
C PHE A 91 26.31 -1.42 -5.43
N ARG A 92 26.32 -2.74 -5.59
CA ARG A 92 27.46 -3.50 -6.12
C ARG A 92 26.97 -4.38 -7.25
N ALA A 93 27.58 -4.24 -8.42
CA ALA A 93 27.27 -5.08 -9.55
C ALA A 93 28.55 -5.67 -10.14
N SER A 94 28.47 -6.95 -10.49
CA SER A 94 29.54 -7.73 -11.09
C SER A 94 28.98 -8.60 -12.21
N LYS A 95 29.85 -9.31 -12.93
CA LYS A 95 29.42 -10.29 -13.92
C LYS A 95 28.67 -11.49 -13.29
N GLU A 96 28.87 -11.73 -12.01
CA GLU A 96 28.29 -12.87 -11.27
C GLU A 96 26.96 -12.51 -10.59
N GLY A 97 26.60 -11.23 -10.53
CA GLY A 97 25.37 -10.79 -9.88
C GLY A 97 25.34 -9.31 -9.51
N CYS A 98 24.18 -8.86 -9.05
CA CYS A 98 23.93 -7.52 -8.56
C CYS A 98 23.39 -7.58 -7.13
N GLN A 99 23.88 -6.68 -6.28
CA GLN A 99 23.49 -6.52 -4.90
C GLN A 99 23.20 -5.05 -4.60
N ILE A 100 22.13 -4.81 -3.84
CA ILE A 100 21.80 -3.50 -3.25
C ILE A 100 21.64 -3.65 -1.75
N GLU A 101 22.23 -2.73 -1.00
CA GLU A 101 22.13 -2.64 0.45
C GLU A 101 21.46 -1.32 0.80
N PHE A 102 20.46 -1.37 1.68
CA PHE A 102 19.73 -0.21 2.17
C PHE A 102 20.30 0.26 3.51
N MET A 103 20.07 1.54 3.86
CA MET A 103 20.58 2.15 5.10
C MET A 103 20.05 1.51 6.38
N ASP A 104 18.96 0.74 6.31
CA ASP A 104 18.40 -0.04 7.43
C ASP A 104 19.03 -1.43 7.58
N GLY A 105 20.00 -1.79 6.73
CA GLY A 105 20.72 -3.06 6.77
C GLY A 105 20.04 -4.21 6.01
N GLU A 106 18.85 -3.98 5.42
CA GLU A 106 18.29 -4.94 4.48
C GLU A 106 19.05 -4.89 3.14
N TYR A 107 19.13 -6.03 2.46
CA TYR A 107 19.77 -6.12 1.15
C TYR A 107 18.98 -7.03 0.22
N ILE A 108 19.10 -6.78 -1.08
CA ILE A 108 18.64 -7.67 -2.15
C ILE A 108 19.89 -8.11 -2.92
N ASP A 109 20.05 -9.42 -3.08
CA ASP A 109 21.14 -10.03 -3.83
C ASP A 109 20.55 -10.96 -4.89
N VAL A 110 20.96 -10.75 -6.14
CA VAL A 110 20.66 -11.62 -7.27
C VAL A 110 21.99 -12.03 -7.90
N SER A 111 22.49 -13.19 -7.49
CA SER A 111 23.64 -13.87 -8.06
C SER A 111 23.19 -14.94 -9.07
N GLN A 112 23.96 -15.11 -10.16
CA GLN A 112 23.80 -16.25 -11.04
C GLN A 112 24.42 -17.47 -10.36
N GLN A 113 23.59 -18.47 -10.03
CA GLN A 113 24.05 -19.78 -9.56
C GLN A 113 24.70 -20.59 -10.67
#